data_AF-A0A7K4INW5-F1
#
_entry.id   AF-A0A7K4INW5-F1
#
_cell.length_a   1.000
_cell.length_b   1.000
_cell.length_c   1.000
_cell.angle_alpha   90.00
_cell.angle_beta   90.00
_cell.angle_gamma   90.00
#
_symmetry.space_group_name_H-M   'P 1'
#
loop_
_entity.id
_entity.type
_entity.pdbx_description
1 polymer ?
#
loop_
_entity_poly.entity_id
_entity_poly.type
_entity_poly.pdbx_seq_one_letter_code
_entity_poly.pdbx_strand_id
1 'polypeptide(L)'
;MAYFTSKQVAAIAISAALYGVLSAYIAPIFWNATHLPFFCDTLGMFAFILVLWWVRKFGAVTMTGIIATIVTLTFNPYSTQFFGFTVASIAFDILTKLIGYKNSLEKPKLSVVSLLCASFVSTGIAGVIIGYVFMNPAFLAALFGSIAFFALLHAAGGVAGAIIGIILTKALTTRINLQKM
;
A
#
# COMPACT_ATOMS: atom_id res chain seq x y z
N MET A 1 16.51 -2.86 18.91
CA MET A 1 16.44 -1.39 19.00
C MET A 1 14.99 -0.96 18.90
N ALA A 2 14.50 -0.19 19.86
CA ALA A 2 13.09 0.21 19.96
C ALA A 2 12.70 1.39 19.04
N TYR A 3 13.67 2.13 18.49
CA TYR A 3 13.42 3.35 17.70
C TYR A 3 13.93 3.26 16.25
N PHE A 4 13.44 4.16 15.39
CA PHE A 4 13.91 4.35 14.01
C PHE A 4 15.20 5.18 13.98
N THR A 5 16.12 4.83 13.08
CA THR A 5 17.31 5.66 12.82
C THR A 5 16.97 6.78 11.83
N SER A 6 17.79 7.82 11.73
CA SER A 6 17.58 8.92 10.77
C SER A 6 17.45 8.43 9.33
N LYS A 7 18.23 7.41 8.94
CA LYS A 7 18.12 6.77 7.63
C LYS A 7 16.76 6.09 7.41
N GLN A 8 16.19 5.48 8.45
CA GLN A 8 14.89 4.83 8.37
C GLN A 8 13.75 5.85 8.33
N VAL A 9 13.87 6.94 9.10
CA VAL A 9 12.93 8.06 9.03
C VAL A 9 12.93 8.68 7.63
N ALA A 10 14.11 8.89 7.03
CA ALA A 10 14.22 9.38 5.66
C ALA A 10 13.56 8.44 4.64
N ALA A 11 13.75 7.12 4.76
CA ALA A 11 13.10 6.14 3.90
C ALA A 11 11.57 6.19 4.03
N ILE A 12 11.04 6.27 5.26
CA ILE A 12 9.60 6.43 5.51
C ILE A 12 9.07 7.72 4.86
N ALA A 13 9.77 8.85 5.06
CA ALA A 13 9.35 10.14 4.52
C ALA A 13 9.32 10.14 2.98
N ILE A 14 10.36 9.60 2.33
CA ILE A 14 10.44 9.54 0.86
C ILE A 14 9.35 8.61 0.29
N SER A 15 9.15 7.42 0.88
CA SER A 15 8.10 6.49 0.45
C SER A 15 6.71 7.07 0.68
N ALA A 16 6.49 7.80 1.78
CA ALA A 16 5.22 8.46 2.07
C ALA A 16 4.94 9.62 1.12
N ALA A 17 5.95 10.43 0.79
CA ALA A 17 5.83 11.50 -0.19
C ALA A 17 5.53 10.94 -1.59
N LEU A 18 6.23 9.88 -2.00
CA LEU A 18 5.97 9.21 -3.27
C LEU A 18 4.53 8.71 -3.35
N TYR A 19 4.05 8.01 -2.31
CA TYR A 19 2.68 7.53 -2.25
C TYR A 19 1.67 8.69 -2.22
N GLY A 20 1.80 9.61 -1.27
CA GLY A 20 0.87 10.71 -1.07
C GLY A 20 0.75 11.64 -2.28
N VAL A 21 1.86 12.01 -2.92
CA VAL A 21 1.84 12.88 -4.11
C VAL A 21 1.20 12.17 -5.30
N LEU A 22 1.59 10.92 -5.59
CA LEU A 22 0.97 10.17 -6.68
C LEU A 22 -0.53 9.96 -6.44
N SER A 23 -0.93 9.74 -5.20
CA SER A 23 -2.33 9.61 -4.84
C SER A 23 -3.12 10.92 -4.81
N ALA A 24 -2.50 12.04 -4.50
CA ALA A 24 -3.17 13.34 -4.53
C ALA A 24 -3.45 13.82 -5.97
N TYR A 25 -2.58 13.49 -6.92
CA TYR A 25 -2.66 14.04 -8.28
C TYR A 25 -3.04 13.02 -9.35
N ILE A 26 -2.53 11.78 -9.29
CA ILE A 26 -2.72 10.79 -10.37
C ILE A 26 -3.94 9.91 -10.09
N ALA A 27 -4.14 9.48 -8.84
CA ALA A 27 -5.28 8.63 -8.50
C ALA A 27 -6.66 9.27 -8.81
N PRO A 28 -6.90 10.59 -8.59
CA PRO A 28 -8.18 11.21 -8.92
C PRO A 28 -8.45 11.22 -10.43
N ILE A 29 -7.41 11.39 -11.26
CA ILE A 29 -7.53 11.34 -12.72
C ILE A 29 -7.98 9.95 -13.15
N PHE A 30 -7.35 8.90 -12.60
CA PHE A 30 -7.70 7.51 -12.89
C PHE A 30 -9.11 7.16 -12.44
N TRP A 31 -9.49 7.60 -11.23
CA TRP A 31 -10.83 7.40 -10.69
C TRP A 31 -11.89 8.11 -11.54
N ASN A 32 -11.69 9.36 -11.91
CA ASN A 32 -12.65 10.10 -12.73
C ASN A 32 -12.82 9.48 -14.13
N ALA A 33 -11.75 8.90 -14.69
CA ALA A 33 -11.79 8.27 -16.01
C ALA A 33 -12.45 6.88 -15.99
N THR A 34 -12.23 6.07 -14.95
CA THR A 34 -12.60 4.65 -14.96
C THR A 34 -13.59 4.26 -13.87
N HIS A 35 -13.67 5.04 -12.80
CA HIS A 35 -14.33 4.71 -11.53
C HIS A 35 -13.82 3.40 -10.92
N LEU A 36 -12.61 2.95 -11.27
CA LEU A 36 -12.03 1.71 -10.74
C LEU A 36 -11.01 2.03 -9.64
N PRO A 37 -11.11 1.38 -8.46
CA PRO A 37 -10.26 1.70 -7.32
C PRO A 37 -8.84 1.10 -7.42
N PHE A 38 -8.62 0.07 -8.24
CA PHE A 38 -7.40 -0.76 -8.15
C PHE A 38 -6.09 0.02 -8.32
N PHE A 39 -6.10 1.19 -8.99
CA PHE A 39 -4.89 1.98 -9.20
C PHE A 39 -4.38 2.64 -7.91
N CYS A 40 -5.25 3.16 -7.04
CA CYS A 40 -4.79 3.74 -5.77
C CYS A 40 -4.22 2.68 -4.82
N ASP A 41 -4.78 1.46 -4.81
CA ASP A 41 -4.19 0.32 -4.11
C ASP A 41 -2.83 -0.07 -4.70
N THR A 42 -2.72 -0.05 -6.03
CA THR A 42 -1.45 -0.34 -6.72
C THR A 42 -0.36 0.61 -6.26
N LEU A 43 -0.66 1.93 -6.22
CA LEU A 43 0.27 2.96 -5.77
C LEU A 43 0.70 2.78 -4.32
N GLY A 44 -0.25 2.55 -3.42
CA GLY A 44 0.03 2.36 -2.00
C GLY A 44 0.86 1.10 -1.75
N MET A 45 0.49 -0.02 -2.37
CA MET A 45 1.14 -1.30 -2.09
C MET A 45 2.57 -1.39 -2.58
N PHE A 46 2.91 -0.84 -3.74
CA PHE A 46 4.31 -0.85 -4.17
C PHE A 46 5.17 0.00 -3.22
N ALA A 47 4.64 1.15 -2.74
CA ALA A 47 5.34 2.01 -1.78
C ALA A 47 5.50 1.35 -0.41
N PHE A 48 4.48 0.63 0.07
CA PHE A 48 4.54 -0.14 1.32
C PHE A 48 5.58 -1.27 1.25
N ILE A 49 5.65 -2.01 0.13
CA ILE A 49 6.69 -3.03 -0.04
C ILE A 49 8.08 -2.41 -0.10
N LEU A 50 8.23 -1.27 -0.77
CA LEU A 50 9.50 -0.55 -0.83
C LEU A 50 9.99 -0.13 0.55
N VAL A 51 9.15 0.52 1.36
CA VAL A 51 9.53 0.94 2.72
C VAL A 51 9.74 -0.26 3.66
N LEU A 52 8.93 -1.32 3.54
CA LEU A 52 9.12 -2.56 4.30
C LEU A 52 10.49 -3.18 4.02
N TRP A 53 10.86 -3.30 2.73
CA TRP A 53 12.14 -3.85 2.30
C TRP A 53 13.32 -3.01 2.79
N TRP A 54 13.18 -1.68 2.77
CA TRP A 54 14.22 -0.73 3.16
C TRP A 54 14.41 -0.66 4.68
N VAL A 55 13.32 -0.60 5.45
CA VAL A 55 13.35 -0.32 6.89
C VAL A 55 13.36 -1.59 7.74
N ARG A 56 12.60 -2.62 7.34
CA ARG A 56 12.50 -3.94 8.02
C ARG A 56 12.18 -3.84 9.53
N LYS A 57 11.32 -2.90 9.91
CA LYS A 57 10.85 -2.70 11.29
C LYS A 57 9.35 -2.43 11.33
N PHE A 58 8.72 -2.84 12.43
CA PHE A 58 7.30 -2.66 12.66
C PHE A 58 6.98 -1.17 12.83
N GLY A 59 5.85 -0.74 12.30
CA GLY A 59 5.42 0.65 12.30
C GLY A 59 5.93 1.46 11.11
N ALA A 60 6.86 0.94 10.32
CA ALA A 60 7.41 1.68 9.17
C ALA A 60 6.36 1.87 8.07
N VAL A 61 5.61 0.81 7.76
CA VAL A 61 4.53 0.87 6.77
C VAL A 61 3.37 1.68 7.30
N THR A 62 3.00 1.48 8.57
CA THR A 62 1.94 2.25 9.24
C THR A 62 2.24 3.75 9.20
N MET A 63 3.46 4.16 9.58
CA MET A 63 3.85 5.57 9.54
C MET A 63 3.84 6.13 8.12
N THR A 64 4.23 5.32 7.13
CA THR A 64 4.15 5.70 5.72
C THR A 64 2.71 5.97 5.30
N GLY A 65 1.77 5.10 5.68
CA GLY A 65 0.33 5.27 5.40
C GLY A 65 -0.27 6.50 6.10
N ILE A 66 0.08 6.75 7.36
CA ILE A 66 -0.36 7.93 8.11
C ILE A 66 0.13 9.22 7.43
N ILE A 67 1.43 9.31 7.14
CA ILE A 67 2.00 10.51 6.49
C ILE A 67 1.39 10.70 5.11
N ALA A 68 1.26 9.64 4.30
CA ALA A 68 0.62 9.74 2.99
C ALA A 68 -0.83 10.21 3.10
N THR A 69 -1.57 9.80 4.12
CA THR A 69 -2.92 10.29 4.39
C THR A 69 -2.95 11.77 4.72
N ILE A 70 -2.05 12.23 5.58
CA ILE A 70 -1.91 13.66 5.91
C ILE A 70 -1.60 14.45 4.64
N VAL A 71 -0.63 13.99 3.84
CA VAL A 71 -0.23 14.64 2.58
C VAL A 71 -1.40 14.70 1.60
N THR A 72 -2.06 13.57 1.36
CA THR A 72 -3.20 13.51 0.43
C THR A 72 -4.34 14.42 0.88
N LEU A 73 -4.71 14.42 2.16
CA LEU A 73 -5.78 15.28 2.68
C LEU A 73 -5.39 16.77 2.72
N THR A 74 -4.09 17.09 2.81
CA THR A 74 -3.61 18.46 2.70
C THR A 74 -3.82 19.01 1.28
N PHE A 75 -3.57 18.19 0.25
CA PHE A 75 -3.73 18.59 -1.14
C PHE A 75 -5.15 18.39 -1.68
N ASN A 76 -5.89 17.41 -1.16
CA ASN A 76 -7.26 17.10 -1.53
C ASN A 76 -8.08 16.68 -0.28
N PRO A 77 -8.64 17.66 0.46
CA PRO A 77 -9.37 17.40 1.70
C PRO A 77 -10.60 16.50 1.54
N TYR A 78 -11.14 16.39 0.32
CA TYR A 78 -12.34 15.59 0.03
C TYR A 78 -12.03 14.11 -0.21
N SER A 79 -10.76 13.73 -0.28
CA SER A 79 -10.33 12.33 -0.46
C SER A 79 -10.36 11.54 0.85
N THR A 80 -11.46 11.59 1.61
CA THR A 80 -11.58 10.96 2.93
C THR A 80 -11.47 9.43 2.90
N GLN A 81 -11.66 8.81 1.73
CA GLN A 81 -11.44 7.38 1.51
C GLN A 81 -10.01 6.94 1.87
N PHE A 82 -9.05 7.89 1.93
CA PHE A 82 -7.67 7.64 2.35
C PHE A 82 -7.51 7.10 3.77
N PHE A 83 -8.50 7.28 4.65
CA PHE A 83 -8.51 6.60 5.94
C PHE A 83 -8.59 5.07 5.79
N GLY A 84 -9.28 4.55 4.78
CA GLY A 84 -9.28 3.12 4.46
C GLY A 84 -7.87 2.61 4.11
N PHE A 85 -7.11 3.40 3.36
CA PHE A 85 -5.70 3.10 3.04
C PHE A 85 -4.77 3.19 4.25
N THR A 86 -5.04 4.08 5.22
CA THR A 86 -4.36 4.06 6.52
C THR A 86 -4.57 2.72 7.22
N VAL A 87 -5.81 2.22 7.28
CA VAL A 87 -6.11 0.93 7.89
C VAL A 87 -5.42 -0.21 7.13
N ALA A 88 -5.37 -0.15 5.80
CA ALA A 88 -4.60 -1.08 4.99
C ALA A 88 -3.12 -1.12 5.39
N SER A 89 -2.50 0.04 5.59
CA SER A 89 -1.09 0.15 6.00
C SER A 89 -0.83 -0.54 7.35
N ILE A 90 -1.74 -0.36 8.32
CA ILE A 90 -1.69 -1.01 9.64
C ILE A 90 -1.81 -2.52 9.48
N ALA A 91 -2.82 -2.99 8.74
CA ALA A 91 -3.05 -4.40 8.50
C ALA A 91 -1.84 -5.06 7.82
N PHE A 92 -1.25 -4.42 6.82
CA PHE A 92 -0.06 -4.92 6.13
C PHE A 92 1.17 -4.99 7.06
N ASP A 93 1.39 -3.97 7.89
CA ASP A 93 2.50 -3.92 8.85
C ASP A 93 2.37 -5.06 9.88
N ILE A 94 1.15 -5.28 10.41
CA ILE A 94 0.85 -6.38 11.33
C ILE A 94 1.09 -7.74 10.65
N LEU A 95 0.50 -7.97 9.47
CA LEU A 95 0.62 -9.24 8.76
C LEU A 95 2.08 -9.58 8.43
N THR A 96 2.84 -8.62 7.91
CA THR A 96 4.26 -8.84 7.58
C THR A 96 5.13 -9.02 8.81
N LYS A 97 4.78 -8.39 9.94
CA LYS A 97 5.41 -8.65 11.23
C LYS A 97 5.11 -10.06 11.75
N LEU A 98 3.87 -10.53 11.66
CA LEU A 98 3.46 -11.87 12.08
C LEU A 98 4.11 -12.97 11.24
N ILE A 99 4.17 -12.77 9.92
CA ILE A 99 4.86 -13.69 9.00
C ILE A 99 6.38 -13.66 9.24
N GLY A 100 6.91 -12.50 9.62
CA GLY A 100 8.31 -12.26 9.92
C GLY A 100 9.10 -11.80 8.69
N TYR A 101 9.91 -10.75 8.85
CA TYR A 101 10.59 -10.09 7.73
C TYR A 101 11.52 -10.98 6.91
N LYS A 102 12.16 -11.99 7.53
CA LYS A 102 12.96 -12.97 6.78
C LYS A 102 12.11 -13.78 5.80
N ASN A 103 10.93 -14.20 6.24
CA ASN A 103 9.99 -14.92 5.41
C ASN A 103 9.40 -14.01 4.31
N SER A 104 9.13 -12.75 4.64
CA SER A 104 8.56 -11.78 3.70
C SER A 104 9.53 -11.18 2.69
N LEU A 105 10.84 -11.14 2.97
CA LEU A 105 11.80 -10.41 2.13
C LEU A 105 12.99 -11.24 1.64
N GLU A 106 13.37 -12.31 2.35
CA GLU A 106 14.64 -13.00 2.08
C GLU A 106 14.42 -14.38 1.44
N LYS A 107 13.37 -15.11 1.82
CA LYS A 107 13.07 -16.44 1.28
C LYS A 107 12.41 -16.33 -0.10
N PRO A 108 13.00 -16.86 -1.20
CA PRO A 108 12.54 -16.56 -2.56
C PRO A 108 11.07 -16.85 -2.86
N LYS A 109 10.57 -18.03 -2.48
CA LYS A 109 9.17 -18.44 -2.72
C LYS A 109 8.24 -17.84 -1.67
N LEU A 110 8.64 -17.89 -0.40
CA LEU A 110 7.81 -17.44 0.73
C LEU A 110 7.62 -15.93 0.74
N SER A 111 8.60 -15.16 0.27
CA SER A 111 8.53 -13.71 0.13
C SER A 111 7.43 -13.31 -0.85
N VAL A 112 7.39 -13.95 -2.02
CA VAL A 112 6.36 -13.68 -3.03
C VAL A 112 4.97 -13.99 -2.48
N VAL A 113 4.77 -15.21 -1.97
CA VAL A 113 3.46 -15.64 -1.46
C VAL A 113 3.01 -14.75 -0.30
N SER A 114 3.88 -14.49 0.68
CA SER A 114 3.52 -13.69 1.84
C SER A 114 3.20 -12.24 1.51
N LEU A 115 3.97 -11.60 0.63
CA LEU A 115 3.71 -10.22 0.22
C LEU A 115 2.43 -10.12 -0.61
N LEU A 116 2.16 -11.07 -1.51
CA LEU A 116 0.90 -11.11 -2.26
C LEU A 116 -0.30 -11.29 -1.32
N CYS A 117 -0.24 -12.26 -0.41
CA CYS A 117 -1.32 -12.52 0.55
C CYS A 117 -1.54 -11.33 1.49
N ALA A 118 -0.46 -10.76 2.06
CA ALA A 118 -0.58 -9.60 2.94
C ALA A 118 -1.19 -8.40 2.21
N SER A 119 -0.78 -8.18 0.95
CA SER A 119 -1.32 -7.09 0.13
C SER A 119 -2.81 -7.31 -0.16
N PHE A 120 -3.18 -8.49 -0.66
CA PHE A 120 -4.57 -8.86 -0.96
C PHE A 120 -5.48 -8.66 0.26
N VAL A 121 -5.08 -9.16 1.43
CA VAL A 121 -5.86 -9.02 2.66
C VAL A 121 -5.95 -7.56 3.10
N SER A 122 -4.83 -6.84 3.12
CA SER A 122 -4.78 -5.45 3.58
C SER A 122 -5.62 -4.50 2.73
N THR A 123 -5.56 -4.62 1.40
CA THR A 123 -6.36 -3.76 0.50
C THR A 123 -7.79 -4.25 0.38
N GLY A 124 -8.07 -5.54 0.54
CA GLY A 124 -9.43 -6.04 0.72
C GLY A 124 -10.11 -5.42 1.94
N ILE A 125 -9.41 -5.33 3.09
CA ILE A 125 -9.89 -4.63 4.28
C ILE A 125 -10.16 -3.15 3.96
N ALA A 126 -9.24 -2.49 3.24
CA ALA A 126 -9.43 -1.11 2.80
C ALA A 126 -10.71 -0.96 1.97
N GLY A 127 -10.92 -1.82 0.99
CA GLY A 127 -12.09 -1.79 0.11
C GLY A 127 -13.41 -2.00 0.85
N VAL A 128 -13.44 -2.88 1.85
CA VAL A 128 -14.62 -3.04 2.73
C VAL A 128 -14.90 -1.76 3.51
N ILE A 129 -13.88 -1.17 4.13
CA ILE A 129 -14.02 0.07 4.92
C ILE A 129 -14.44 1.23 4.03
N ILE A 130 -13.79 1.40 2.89
CA ILE A 130 -14.12 2.44 1.90
C ILE A 130 -15.56 2.27 1.42
N GLY A 131 -15.92 1.07 0.99
CA GLY A 131 -17.26 0.78 0.48
C GLY A 131 -18.37 1.00 1.51
N TYR A 132 -18.13 0.67 2.78
CA TYR A 132 -19.16 0.78 3.83
C TYR A 132 -19.26 2.19 4.43
N VAL A 133 -18.13 2.88 4.63
CA VAL A 133 -18.07 4.14 5.39
C VAL A 133 -18.11 5.37 4.48
N PHE A 134 -17.48 5.30 3.30
CA PHE A 134 -17.18 6.49 2.50
C PHE A 134 -17.88 6.52 1.14
N MET A 135 -18.49 5.42 0.71
CA MET A 135 -19.16 5.34 -0.60
C MET A 135 -20.67 5.43 -0.46
N ASN A 136 -21.32 6.06 -1.43
CA ASN A 136 -22.78 6.07 -1.52
C ASN A 136 -23.28 4.64 -1.88
N PRO A 137 -24.19 4.04 -1.08
CA PRO A 137 -24.64 2.67 -1.33
C PRO A 137 -25.34 2.47 -2.68
N ALA A 138 -26.11 3.45 -3.15
CA ALA A 138 -26.79 3.38 -4.44
C ALA A 138 -25.79 3.44 -5.60
N PHE A 139 -24.78 4.31 -5.50
CA PHE A 139 -23.67 4.35 -6.46
C PHE A 139 -22.92 3.01 -6.50
N LEU A 140 -22.61 2.46 -5.33
CA LEU A 140 -21.83 1.23 -5.22
C LEU A 140 -22.62 0.01 -5.74
N ALA A 141 -23.92 -0.06 -5.48
CA ALA A 141 -24.80 -1.08 -6.04
C ALA A 141 -24.94 -0.95 -7.57
N ALA A 142 -25.10 0.27 -8.08
CA ALA A 142 -25.26 0.51 -9.52
C ALA A 142 -24.01 0.16 -10.32
N LEU A 143 -22.82 0.50 -9.80
CA LEU A 143 -21.57 0.33 -10.55
C LEU A 143 -20.89 -1.02 -10.30
N PHE A 144 -21.00 -1.57 -9.09
CA PHE A 144 -20.24 -2.77 -8.69
C PHE A 144 -21.15 -3.94 -8.27
N GLY A 145 -22.46 -3.72 -8.13
CA GLY A 145 -23.42 -4.73 -7.67
C GLY A 145 -23.32 -5.06 -6.17
N SER A 146 -22.13 -5.01 -5.57
CA SER A 146 -21.92 -5.30 -4.15
C SER A 146 -20.64 -4.70 -3.59
N ILE A 147 -20.60 -4.53 -2.26
CA ILE A 147 -19.38 -4.19 -1.50
C ILE A 147 -18.31 -5.28 -1.66
N ALA A 148 -18.72 -6.54 -1.78
CA ALA A 148 -17.80 -7.66 -1.97
C ALA A 148 -17.01 -7.53 -3.29
N PHE A 149 -17.68 -7.19 -4.39
CA PHE A 149 -17.01 -6.97 -5.67
C PHE A 149 -16.11 -5.72 -5.64
N PHE A 150 -16.57 -4.64 -5.02
CA PHE A 150 -15.75 -3.44 -4.82
C PHE A 150 -14.48 -3.72 -4.00
N ALA A 151 -14.60 -4.47 -2.89
CA ALA A 151 -13.46 -4.90 -2.09
C ALA A 151 -12.52 -5.85 -2.86
N LEU A 152 -13.05 -6.69 -3.73
CA LEU A 152 -12.24 -7.56 -4.59
C LEU A 152 -11.41 -6.76 -5.60
N LEU A 153 -11.95 -5.66 -6.14
CA LEU A 153 -11.18 -4.76 -7.02
C LEU A 153 -10.03 -4.09 -6.27
N HIS A 154 -10.25 -3.67 -5.03
CA HIS A 154 -9.17 -3.18 -4.16
C HIS A 154 -8.13 -4.26 -3.87
N ALA A 155 -8.57 -5.49 -3.58
CA ALA A 155 -7.68 -6.63 -3.36
C ALA A 155 -6.82 -6.93 -4.61
N ALA A 156 -7.42 -6.86 -5.80
CA ALA A 156 -6.72 -7.03 -7.08
C ALA A 156 -5.70 -5.92 -7.33
N GLY A 157 -6.04 -4.66 -7.03
CA GLY A 157 -5.11 -3.54 -7.08
C GLY A 157 -3.93 -3.71 -6.12
N GLY A 158 -4.19 -4.23 -4.92
CA GLY A 158 -3.15 -4.54 -3.96
C GLY A 158 -2.19 -5.62 -4.47
N VAL A 159 -2.71 -6.66 -5.12
CA VAL A 159 -1.89 -7.70 -5.78
C VAL A 159 -1.04 -7.11 -6.91
N ALA A 160 -1.61 -6.24 -7.75
CA ALA A 160 -0.86 -5.57 -8.82
C ALA A 160 0.28 -4.70 -8.27
N GLY A 161 -0.01 -3.87 -7.26
CA GLY A 161 1.01 -3.08 -6.57
C GLY A 161 2.08 -3.95 -5.90
N ALA A 162 1.68 -5.11 -5.37
CA ALA A 162 2.60 -6.04 -4.76
C ALA A 162 3.58 -6.65 -5.76
N ILE A 163 3.09 -7.05 -6.94
CA ILE A 163 3.92 -7.56 -8.04
C ILE A 163 4.97 -6.50 -8.42
N ILE A 164 4.54 -5.25 -8.61
CA ILE A 164 5.44 -4.13 -8.94
C ILE A 164 6.47 -3.92 -7.83
N GLY A 165 6.04 -3.88 -6.57
CA GLY A 165 6.92 -3.70 -5.42
C GLY A 165 7.96 -4.82 -5.27
N ILE A 166 7.56 -6.07 -5.50
CA ILE A 166 8.47 -7.24 -5.48
C ILE A 166 9.51 -7.12 -6.60
N ILE A 167 9.08 -6.79 -7.83
CA ILE A 167 10.00 -6.61 -8.97
C ILE A 167 10.99 -5.49 -8.67
N LEU A 168 10.50 -4.34 -8.18
CA LEU A 168 11.31 -3.17 -7.86
C LEU A 168 12.36 -3.48 -6.79
N THR A 169 11.95 -4.07 -5.67
CA THR A 169 12.87 -4.37 -4.55
C THR A 169 13.92 -5.42 -4.94
N LYS A 170 13.55 -6.41 -5.77
CA LYS A 170 14.52 -7.37 -6.32
C LYS A 170 15.51 -6.70 -7.28
N ALA A 171 15.03 -5.86 -8.20
CA ALA A 171 15.89 -5.12 -9.12
C ALA A 171 16.88 -4.21 -8.38
N LEU A 172 16.41 -3.48 -7.36
CA LEU A 172 17.25 -2.64 -6.51
C LEU A 172 18.29 -3.47 -5.73
N THR A 173 17.88 -4.62 -5.17
CA THR A 173 18.80 -5.52 -4.46
C THR A 173 19.91 -6.01 -5.39
N THR A 174 19.58 -6.43 -6.61
CA THR A 174 20.57 -6.85 -7.61
C THR A 174 21.53 -5.71 -7.95
N ARG A 175 21.03 -4.50 -8.20
CA ARG A 175 21.88 -3.33 -8.51
C ARG A 175 22.83 -2.97 -7.36
N ILE A 176 22.35 -2.96 -6.13
CA ILE A 176 23.17 -2.65 -4.95
C ILE A 176 24.26 -3.69 -4.73
N ASN A 177 23.96 -4.98 -4.96
CA ASN A 177 24.95 -6.04 -4.81
C ASN A 177 26.01 -6.00 -5.89
N LEU A 178 25.65 -5.67 -7.13
CA LEU A 178 26.61 -5.50 -8.23
C LEU A 178 27.60 -4.35 -7.97
N GLN A 179 27.20 -3.29 -7.28
CA GLN A 179 28.09 -2.17 -6.93
C GLN A 179 29.10 -2.50 -5.82
N LYS A 180 28.93 -3.61 -5.10
CA LYS A 180 29.81 -4.05 -4.00
C LYS A 180 30.82 -5.11 -4.43
N MET A 181 30.70 -5.63 -5.65
CA MET A 181 31.63 -6.56 -6.28
C MET A 181 32.66 -5.78 -7.09
#